data_AF-A0A2E9SLM2-F1
#
_entry.id   AF-A0A2E9SLM2-F1
#
_cell.length_a   1.000
_cell.length_b   1.000
_cell.length_c   1.000
_cell.angle_alpha   90.00
_cell.angle_beta   90.00
_cell.angle_gamma   90.00
#
_symmetry.space_group_name_H-M   'P 1'
#
loop_
_entity.id
_entity.type
_entity.pdbx_description
1 polymer ?
#
loop_
_entity_poly.entity_id
_entity_poly.type
_entity_poly.pdbx_seq_one_letter_code
_entity_poly.pdbx_strand_id
1 'polypeptide(L)'
;MFFRNVRIFRFTRPIEITAEQLEEKLQADAFKPCGPQEQNRRGWCTPLGKHSEQLVHAANGDLLICLQHQEKLLPGPVVTEFVEERVEQIETEQGRKVRRKERDELKEQVLLEMLPQAFPRNRKTYGYLSAKNGYLIVDASSAKAAEDFASTLRKSLGSLPVRPPAVEQNPAFTFTGWINETIDLPDVAVLGADCWMADPSEDGGKVIARGLDLKADEVRNHLDAGMQVTKVALTWDDNVSFCLDDTLAITRVKFGDTLKDQLDDVDADDALAKFDAGFCLMTLELERMIPALLEALGGKDRSAIVEDDPLVIGVDMASGPDTSAVMPVHGEGADPLYLEAVQLVTETRRASVSSIQRAFKIGFNRAGNLMDALEANGIVSPCAHNGAREVLTPKPAAATA
;
A
#
# COMPACT_ATOMS: atom_id res chain seq x y z
N MET A 1 -5.16 2.88 10.43
CA MET A 1 -5.35 3.53 9.11
C MET A 1 -5.75 2.45 8.12
N PHE A 2 -6.65 2.72 7.16
CA PHE A 2 -6.99 1.77 6.10
C PHE A 2 -6.72 2.36 4.71
N PHE A 3 -6.13 1.56 3.82
CA PHE A 3 -5.91 1.92 2.42
C PHE A 3 -7.26 2.04 1.72
N ARG A 4 -7.41 3.07 0.88
CA ARG A 4 -8.64 3.29 0.11
C ARG A 4 -8.51 2.79 -1.32
N ASN A 5 -7.29 2.59 -1.77
CA ASN A 5 -6.94 2.03 -3.05
C ASN A 5 -5.74 1.10 -2.84
N VAL A 6 -5.55 0.17 -3.75
CA VAL A 6 -4.47 -0.80 -3.72
C VAL A 6 -3.94 -0.94 -5.14
N ARG A 7 -2.65 -0.63 -5.30
CA ARG A 7 -1.85 -0.93 -6.48
C ARG A 7 -0.80 -1.95 -6.08
N ILE A 8 -0.78 -3.07 -6.78
CA ILE A 8 0.05 -4.21 -6.46
C ILE A 8 1.30 -4.15 -7.33
N PHE A 9 2.46 -4.35 -6.72
CA PHE A 9 3.67 -4.74 -7.42
C PHE A 9 4.21 -6.03 -6.81
N ARG A 10 4.70 -6.93 -7.67
CA ARG A 10 5.37 -8.17 -7.30
C ARG A 10 6.88 -7.94 -7.27
N PHE A 11 7.56 -8.46 -6.26
CA PHE A 11 9.02 -8.56 -6.28
C PHE A 11 9.45 -9.62 -7.29
N THR A 12 10.35 -9.28 -8.21
CA THR A 12 10.89 -10.22 -9.21
C THR A 12 12.04 -11.06 -8.67
N ARG A 13 12.52 -10.77 -7.46
CA ARG A 13 13.47 -11.55 -6.68
C ARG A 13 13.24 -11.26 -5.20
N PRO A 14 13.54 -12.20 -4.28
CA PRO A 14 13.44 -11.95 -2.85
C PRO A 14 14.22 -10.69 -2.44
N ILE A 15 13.66 -9.95 -1.48
CA ILE A 15 14.33 -8.81 -0.86
C ILE A 15 14.42 -9.07 0.65
N GLU A 16 15.63 -9.02 1.17
CA GLU A 16 15.90 -9.05 2.60
C GLU A 16 16.26 -7.64 3.03
N ILE A 17 15.29 -6.94 3.64
CA ILE A 17 15.51 -5.61 4.19
C ILE A 17 14.82 -5.50 5.53
N THR A 18 15.58 -5.17 6.57
CA THR A 18 15.00 -4.95 7.91
C THR A 18 14.40 -3.56 8.03
N ALA A 19 13.59 -3.33 9.06
CA ALA A 19 13.03 -2.02 9.34
C ALA A 19 14.12 -0.94 9.53
N GLU A 20 15.23 -1.29 10.20
CA GLU A 20 16.36 -0.38 10.46
C GLU A 20 17.09 -0.03 9.17
N GLN A 21 17.36 -1.04 8.33
CA GLN A 21 18.04 -0.83 7.05
C GLN A 21 17.18 0.03 6.12
N LEU A 22 15.87 -0.23 6.07
CA LEU A 22 14.95 0.59 5.31
C LEU A 22 14.94 2.03 5.86
N GLU A 23 14.78 2.22 7.17
CA GLU A 23 14.80 3.53 7.82
C GLU A 23 16.05 4.32 7.43
N GLU A 24 17.24 3.74 7.57
CA GLU A 24 18.52 4.38 7.21
C GLU A 24 18.55 4.82 5.74
N LYS A 25 18.10 3.97 4.81
CA LYS A 25 18.04 4.28 3.38
C LYS A 25 17.07 5.41 3.07
N LEU A 26 15.93 5.47 3.75
CA LEU A 26 14.92 6.51 3.51
C LEU A 26 15.35 7.89 4.05
N GLN A 27 16.20 7.94 5.08
CA GLN A 27 16.64 9.21 5.68
C GLN A 27 17.33 10.14 4.67
N ALA A 28 18.07 9.61 3.70
CA ALA A 28 18.74 10.39 2.66
C ALA A 28 17.76 11.21 1.79
N ASP A 29 16.54 10.69 1.60
CA ASP A 29 15.46 11.32 0.83
C ASP A 29 14.27 11.72 1.72
N ALA A 30 14.52 11.99 3.01
CA ALA A 30 13.50 12.48 3.94
C ALA A 30 12.87 13.79 3.43
N PHE A 31 11.56 13.92 3.62
CA PHE A 31 10.77 15.03 3.12
C PHE A 31 11.24 16.36 3.72
N LYS A 32 11.37 17.35 2.84
CA LYS A 32 11.56 18.76 3.20
C LYS A 32 10.47 19.57 2.50
N PRO A 33 9.99 20.68 3.08
CA PRO A 33 9.11 21.60 2.37
C PRO A 33 9.76 22.15 1.10
N CYS A 34 8.94 22.50 0.11
CA CYS A 34 9.36 23.17 -1.11
C CYS A 34 10.05 24.49 -0.78
N GLY A 35 11.17 24.76 -1.44
CA GLY A 35 11.79 26.08 -1.41
C GLY A 35 10.92 27.18 -2.06
N PRO A 36 11.28 28.45 -1.91
CA PRO A 36 10.52 29.58 -2.48
C PRO A 36 10.35 29.51 -4.00
N GLN A 37 11.31 28.92 -4.71
CA GLN A 37 11.32 28.79 -6.17
C GLN A 37 11.10 27.35 -6.66
N GLU A 38 10.65 26.47 -5.78
CA GLU A 38 10.42 25.07 -6.09
C GLU A 38 8.93 24.80 -6.29
N GLN A 39 8.55 24.31 -7.48
CA GLN A 39 7.14 24.04 -7.81
C GLN A 39 6.59 22.85 -7.06
N ASN A 40 7.40 21.81 -6.90
CA ASN A 40 7.02 20.63 -6.16
C ASN A 40 8.25 19.93 -5.59
N ARG A 41 8.04 19.18 -4.51
CA ARG A 41 9.04 18.36 -3.85
C ARG A 41 8.41 17.09 -3.33
N ARG A 42 9.18 16.00 -3.36
CA ARG A 42 8.79 14.72 -2.77
C ARG A 42 9.86 14.21 -1.83
N GLY A 43 9.45 13.45 -0.82
CA GLY A 43 10.35 12.76 0.10
C GLY A 43 9.61 11.95 1.14
N TRP A 44 10.35 11.11 1.86
CA TRP A 44 9.80 10.21 2.86
C TRP A 44 9.39 10.95 4.12
N CYS A 45 8.22 10.62 4.67
CA CYS A 45 7.75 11.16 5.93
C CYS A 45 7.21 10.03 6.80
N THR A 46 7.05 10.31 8.09
CA THR A 46 6.48 9.33 9.01
C THR A 46 5.05 8.93 8.61
N PRO A 47 4.75 7.61 8.56
CA PRO A 47 3.38 7.13 8.34
C PRO A 47 2.47 7.41 9.54
N LEU A 48 3.04 7.61 10.73
CA LEU A 48 2.31 7.82 12.01
C LEU A 48 1.98 9.29 12.30
N GLY A 49 2.25 10.20 11.37
CA GLY A 49 1.94 11.62 11.55
C GLY A 49 2.70 12.26 12.71
N LYS A 50 2.01 12.90 13.65
CA LYS A 50 2.67 13.60 14.78
C LYS A 50 3.10 12.65 15.91
N HIS A 51 2.78 11.36 15.81
CA HIS A 51 2.96 10.40 16.89
C HIS A 51 4.30 9.64 16.82
N SER A 52 5.08 9.82 15.76
CA SER A 52 6.43 9.26 15.60
C SER A 52 7.26 10.12 14.66
N GLU A 53 8.58 10.01 14.75
CA GLU A 53 9.53 10.58 13.78
C GLU A 53 10.08 9.54 12.80
N GLN A 54 9.80 8.26 13.04
CA GLN A 54 10.28 7.14 12.21
C GLN A 54 9.61 7.15 10.84
N LEU A 55 10.39 6.94 9.79
CA LEU A 55 9.95 6.87 8.39
C LEU A 55 9.35 5.50 8.04
N VAL A 56 9.69 4.48 8.82
CA VAL A 56 9.20 3.10 8.71
C VAL A 56 8.41 2.73 9.95
N HIS A 57 7.24 2.12 9.74
CA HIS A 57 6.47 1.44 10.77
C HIS A 57 6.42 -0.05 10.41
N ALA A 58 6.96 -0.90 11.27
CA ALA A 58 6.98 -2.35 11.09
C ALA A 58 5.90 -3.02 11.97
N ALA A 59 5.12 -3.91 11.37
CA ALA A 59 4.20 -4.78 12.09
C ALA A 59 3.91 -6.05 11.27
N ASN A 60 3.84 -7.22 11.92
CA ASN A 60 3.48 -8.49 11.29
C ASN A 60 4.37 -8.87 10.07
N GLY A 61 5.66 -8.49 10.13
CA GLY A 61 6.60 -8.69 9.02
C GLY A 61 6.40 -7.78 7.79
N ASP A 62 5.47 -6.82 7.87
CA ASP A 62 5.22 -5.81 6.84
C ASP A 62 5.82 -4.45 7.25
N LEU A 63 6.41 -3.74 6.28
CA LEU A 63 7.07 -2.46 6.49
C LEU A 63 6.32 -1.33 5.80
N LEU A 64 5.56 -0.55 6.57
CA LEU A 64 4.80 0.60 6.09
C LEU A 64 5.67 1.86 6.00
N ILE A 65 5.60 2.55 4.87
CA ILE A 65 6.28 3.82 4.61
C ILE A 65 5.32 4.83 3.97
N CYS A 66 5.66 6.12 4.05
CA CYS A 66 4.82 7.19 3.51
C CYS A 66 5.63 8.18 2.69
N LEU A 67 5.25 8.36 1.42
CA LEU A 67 5.79 9.38 0.54
C LEU A 67 4.92 10.64 0.62
N GLN A 68 5.52 11.77 0.95
CA GLN A 68 4.86 13.06 0.89
C GLN A 68 5.27 13.80 -0.39
N HIS A 69 4.27 14.26 -1.13
CA HIS A 69 4.42 15.17 -2.27
C HIS A 69 3.82 16.52 -1.91
N GLN A 70 4.63 17.56 -1.94
CA GLN A 70 4.18 18.94 -1.78
C GLN A 70 4.28 19.65 -3.12
N GLU A 71 3.22 20.38 -3.48
CA GLU A 71 3.13 21.16 -4.70
C GLU A 71 2.69 22.59 -4.35
N LYS A 72 3.29 23.58 -4.99
CA LYS A 72 2.89 24.99 -4.91
C LYS A 72 1.67 25.23 -5.79
N LEU A 73 0.54 25.57 -5.17
CA LEU A 73 -0.70 25.85 -5.86
C LEU A 73 -0.61 27.20 -6.58
N LEU A 74 -0.39 27.13 -7.88
CA LEU A 74 -0.41 28.28 -8.76
C LEU A 74 -1.38 28.01 -9.92
N PRO A 75 -2.67 28.36 -9.78
CA PRO A 75 -3.66 28.08 -10.81
C PRO A 75 -3.32 28.79 -12.12
N GLY A 76 -3.33 28.05 -13.23
CA GLY A 76 -3.03 28.56 -14.57
C GLY A 76 -3.80 29.83 -14.96
N PRO A 77 -5.12 29.95 -14.67
CA PRO A 77 -5.87 31.17 -14.96
C PRO A 77 -5.30 32.43 -14.29
N VAL A 78 -4.82 32.31 -13.04
CA VAL A 78 -4.22 33.45 -12.32
C VAL A 78 -2.93 33.88 -13.02
N VAL A 79 -2.07 32.93 -13.39
CA VAL A 79 -0.83 33.25 -14.15
C VAL A 79 -1.16 33.93 -15.47
N THR A 80 -2.19 33.46 -16.18
CA THR A 80 -2.62 34.06 -17.45
C THR A 80 -3.09 35.51 -17.27
N GLU A 81 -3.86 35.79 -16.23
CA GLU A 81 -4.36 37.14 -15.91
C GLU A 81 -3.22 38.13 -15.66
N PHE A 82 -2.23 37.76 -14.83
CA PHE A 82 -1.04 38.60 -14.58
C PHE A 82 -0.16 38.80 -15.83
N VAL A 83 -0.07 37.79 -16.70
CA VAL A 83 0.63 37.92 -17.98
C VAL A 83 -0.11 38.88 -18.91
N GLU A 84 -1.44 38.79 -18.95
CA GLU A 84 -2.28 39.66 -19.75
C GLU A 84 -2.19 41.12 -19.29
N GLU A 85 -2.23 41.38 -17.99
CA GLU A 85 -2.03 42.72 -17.42
C GLU A 85 -0.68 43.33 -17.83
N ARG A 86 0.42 42.56 -17.75
CA ARG A 86 1.75 43.03 -18.21
C ARG A 86 1.81 43.26 -19.70
N VAL A 87 1.16 42.40 -20.48
CA VAL A 87 1.07 42.57 -21.93
C VAL A 87 0.34 43.88 -22.24
N GLU A 88 -0.85 44.11 -21.67
CA GLU A 88 -1.63 45.34 -21.87
C GLU A 88 -0.86 46.60 -21.48
N GLN A 89 -0.09 46.55 -20.39
CA GLN A 89 0.77 47.65 -19.97
C GLN A 89 1.84 47.97 -21.04
N ILE A 90 2.56 46.96 -21.53
CA ILE A 90 3.57 47.15 -22.59
C ILE A 90 2.95 47.68 -23.89
N GLU A 91 1.79 47.17 -24.28
CA GLU A 91 1.11 47.61 -25.50
C GLU A 91 0.65 49.07 -25.40
N THR A 92 0.18 49.48 -24.22
CA THR A 92 -0.26 50.86 -23.94
C THR A 92 0.91 51.83 -23.92
N GLU A 93 2.01 51.47 -23.25
CA GLU A 93 3.18 52.34 -23.09
C GLU A 93 4.02 52.47 -24.38
N GLN A 94 4.14 51.38 -25.15
CA GLN A 94 5.03 51.31 -26.32
C GLN A 94 4.28 51.40 -27.66
N GLY A 95 2.94 51.38 -27.66
CA GLY A 95 2.12 51.48 -28.87
C GLY A 95 2.33 50.33 -29.86
N ARG A 96 2.77 49.15 -29.40
CA ARG A 96 3.03 47.97 -30.22
C ARG A 96 2.44 46.72 -29.59
N LYS A 97 2.18 45.68 -30.38
CA LYS A 97 1.76 44.36 -29.87
C LYS A 97 2.91 43.57 -29.25
N VAL A 98 2.63 42.81 -28.18
CA VAL A 98 3.59 41.86 -27.60
C VAL A 98 3.60 40.58 -28.42
N ARG A 99 4.81 40.12 -28.80
CA ARG A 99 4.97 38.90 -29.61
C ARG A 99 5.01 37.66 -28.72
N ARG A 100 4.73 36.49 -29.32
CA ARG A 100 4.69 35.20 -28.61
C ARG A 100 5.91 34.95 -27.71
N LYS A 101 7.12 35.13 -28.25
CA LYS A 101 8.37 34.93 -27.48
C LYS A 101 8.44 35.81 -26.23
N GLU A 102 8.12 37.09 -26.38
CA GLU A 102 8.11 38.05 -25.26
C GLU A 102 7.00 37.73 -24.26
N ARG A 103 5.82 37.28 -24.73
CA ARG A 103 4.75 36.79 -23.85
C ARG A 103 5.18 35.56 -23.04
N ASP A 104 5.90 34.62 -23.66
CA ASP A 104 6.42 33.43 -22.97
C ASP A 104 7.47 33.85 -21.90
N GLU A 105 8.34 34.80 -22.22
CA GLU A 105 9.30 35.39 -21.26
C GLU A 105 8.58 36.09 -20.09
N LEU A 106 7.53 36.86 -20.36
CA LEU A 106 6.69 37.49 -19.32
C LEU A 106 6.02 36.42 -18.44
N LYS A 107 5.55 35.32 -19.03
CA LYS A 107 4.97 34.21 -18.30
C LYS A 107 5.97 33.56 -17.36
N GLU A 108 7.20 33.33 -17.81
CA GLU A 108 8.26 32.80 -16.95
C GLU A 108 8.58 33.75 -15.78
N GLN A 109 8.63 35.06 -16.03
CA GLN A 109 8.84 36.08 -14.98
C GLN A 109 7.69 36.08 -13.96
N VAL A 110 6.44 36.10 -14.43
CA VAL A 110 5.25 36.03 -13.56
C VAL A 110 5.29 34.76 -12.70
N LEU A 111 5.63 33.60 -13.29
CA LEU A 111 5.78 32.36 -12.53
C LEU A 111 6.83 32.50 -11.41
N LEU A 112 8.01 33.06 -11.71
CA LEU A 112 9.11 33.21 -10.76
C LEU A 112 8.76 34.16 -9.60
N GLU A 113 7.94 35.18 -9.86
CA GLU A 113 7.47 36.14 -8.86
C GLU A 113 6.31 35.63 -8.00
N MET A 114 5.42 34.83 -8.60
CA MET A 114 4.24 34.29 -7.91
C MET A 114 4.56 33.02 -7.11
N LEU A 115 5.57 32.24 -7.51
CA LEU A 115 5.88 30.95 -6.88
C LEU A 115 6.19 31.03 -5.38
N PRO A 116 6.91 32.06 -4.86
CA PRO A 116 7.09 32.25 -3.42
C PRO A 116 5.78 32.46 -2.65
N GLN A 117 4.78 33.07 -3.29
CA GLN A 117 3.48 33.41 -2.71
C GLN A 117 2.47 32.26 -2.81
N ALA A 118 2.73 31.28 -3.68
CA ALA A 118 1.86 30.13 -3.87
C ALA A 118 1.73 29.28 -2.60
N PHE A 119 0.50 28.91 -2.26
CA PHE A 119 0.21 28.07 -1.10
C PHE A 119 0.67 26.63 -1.35
N PRO A 120 1.34 25.97 -0.39
CA PRO A 120 1.70 24.57 -0.53
C PRO A 120 0.48 23.66 -0.31
N ARG A 121 0.34 22.63 -1.15
CA ARG A 121 -0.59 21.51 -0.98
C ARG A 121 0.19 20.22 -0.77
N ASN A 122 -0.07 19.53 0.34
CA ASN A 122 0.53 18.23 0.62
C ASN A 122 -0.41 17.11 0.20
N ARG A 123 0.15 16.08 -0.43
CA ARG A 123 -0.47 14.79 -0.67
C ARG A 123 0.43 13.70 -0.10
N LYS A 124 -0.17 12.75 0.61
CA LYS A 124 0.53 11.57 1.10
C LYS A 124 0.12 10.35 0.29
N THR A 125 1.09 9.52 -0.05
CA THR A 125 0.91 8.20 -0.64
C THR A 125 1.56 7.20 0.30
N TYR A 126 0.80 6.24 0.78
CA TYR A 126 1.30 5.20 1.66
C TYR A 126 1.59 3.94 0.86
N GLY A 127 2.54 3.14 1.33
CA GLY A 127 2.75 1.82 0.77
C GLY A 127 3.50 0.95 1.77
N TYR A 128 3.28 -0.35 1.70
CA TYR A 128 4.00 -1.30 2.54
C TYR A 128 4.72 -2.35 1.71
N LEU A 129 5.88 -2.77 2.22
CA LEU A 129 6.65 -3.89 1.69
C LEU A 129 6.30 -5.13 2.51
N SER A 130 5.91 -6.20 1.82
CA SER A 130 5.70 -7.52 2.42
C SER A 130 6.71 -8.48 1.82
N ALA A 131 7.88 -8.58 2.45
CA ALA A 131 8.96 -9.45 1.97
C ALA A 131 8.54 -10.92 1.99
N LYS A 132 7.83 -11.33 3.05
CA LYS A 132 7.27 -12.68 3.23
C LYS A 132 6.34 -13.10 2.08
N ASN A 133 5.55 -12.16 1.55
CA ASN A 133 4.55 -12.43 0.51
C ASN A 133 5.03 -12.08 -0.91
N GLY A 134 6.17 -11.41 -1.04
CA GLY A 134 6.72 -11.00 -2.33
C GLY A 134 6.00 -9.78 -2.95
N TYR A 135 5.43 -8.89 -2.14
CA TYR A 135 4.65 -7.74 -2.64
C TYR A 135 5.15 -6.38 -2.13
N LEU A 136 5.03 -5.38 -3.01
CA LEU A 136 4.96 -3.97 -2.64
C LEU A 136 3.53 -3.49 -2.94
N ILE A 137 2.82 -3.03 -1.91
CA ILE A 137 1.44 -2.54 -2.03
C ILE A 137 1.40 -1.04 -1.81
N VAL A 138 0.75 -0.29 -2.70
CA VAL A 138 0.69 1.18 -2.65
C VAL A 138 -0.76 1.67 -2.62
N ASP A 139 -1.08 2.57 -1.67
CA ASP A 139 -2.37 3.27 -1.59
C ASP A 139 -2.44 4.39 -2.65
N ALA A 140 -2.72 4.00 -3.88
CA ALA A 140 -2.79 4.90 -5.01
C ALA A 140 -3.94 4.54 -5.94
N SER A 141 -4.81 5.51 -6.24
CA SER A 141 -5.87 5.33 -7.24
C SER A 141 -5.34 5.35 -8.68
N SER A 142 -4.21 6.02 -8.94
CA SER A 142 -3.61 6.14 -10.27
C SER A 142 -2.28 5.41 -10.39
N ALA A 143 -2.04 4.82 -11.57
CA ALA A 143 -0.77 4.16 -11.91
C ALA A 143 0.42 5.12 -11.71
N LYS A 144 0.29 6.37 -12.18
CA LYS A 144 1.34 7.39 -12.03
C LYS A 144 1.78 7.60 -10.58
N ALA A 145 0.84 7.65 -9.63
CA ALA A 145 1.18 7.85 -8.22
C ALA A 145 1.86 6.62 -7.61
N ALA A 146 1.46 5.42 -8.03
CA ALA A 146 2.08 4.16 -7.63
C ALA A 146 3.51 4.02 -8.19
N GLU A 147 3.70 4.37 -9.47
CA GLU A 147 5.01 4.42 -10.13
C GLU A 147 5.93 5.47 -9.52
N ASP A 148 5.41 6.66 -9.21
CA ASP A 148 6.15 7.70 -8.51
C ASP A 148 6.65 7.21 -7.14
N PHE A 149 5.80 6.48 -6.41
CA PHE A 149 6.16 5.87 -5.15
C PHE A 149 7.27 4.81 -5.33
N ALA A 150 7.07 3.83 -6.22
CA ALA A 150 8.04 2.77 -6.47
C ALA A 150 9.37 3.30 -7.04
N SER A 151 9.33 4.33 -7.89
CA SER A 151 10.51 5.00 -8.43
C SER A 151 11.30 5.73 -7.35
N THR A 152 10.62 6.45 -6.45
CA THR A 152 11.27 7.11 -5.32
C THR A 152 11.89 6.08 -4.38
N LEU A 153 11.19 4.97 -4.11
CA LEU A 153 11.71 3.89 -3.27
C LEU A 153 12.94 3.23 -3.90
N ARG A 154 12.90 2.99 -5.22
CA ARG A 154 14.04 2.48 -5.98
C ARG A 154 15.25 3.40 -5.88
N LYS A 155 15.06 4.71 -5.92
CA LYS A 155 16.14 5.70 -5.76
C LYS A 155 16.77 5.58 -4.37
N SER A 156 15.97 5.53 -3.31
CA SER A 156 16.48 5.46 -1.93
C SER A 156 17.18 4.12 -1.62
N LEU A 157 16.67 3.02 -2.17
CA LEU A 157 17.28 1.69 -2.01
C LEU A 157 18.43 1.40 -2.99
N GLY A 158 18.57 2.20 -4.06
CA GLY A 158 19.47 1.95 -5.19
C GLY A 158 18.94 0.89 -6.18
N SER A 159 18.32 -0.18 -5.68
CA SER A 159 17.65 -1.20 -6.49
C SER A 159 16.31 -1.59 -5.87
N LEU A 160 15.28 -1.74 -6.70
CA LEU A 160 13.96 -2.22 -6.29
C LEU A 160 13.38 -3.08 -7.43
N PRO A 161 13.48 -4.42 -7.31
CA PRO A 161 13.11 -5.36 -8.36
C PRO A 161 11.60 -5.61 -8.31
N VAL A 162 10.80 -4.64 -8.74
CA VAL A 162 9.33 -4.73 -8.69
C VAL A 162 8.70 -4.52 -10.06
N ARG A 163 7.61 -5.24 -10.33
CA ARG A 163 6.77 -5.08 -11.53
C ARG A 163 5.28 -5.24 -11.17
N PRO A 164 4.35 -4.61 -11.90
CA PRO A 164 2.93 -4.92 -11.76
C PRO A 164 2.68 -6.43 -11.99
N PRO A 165 1.72 -7.05 -11.28
CA PRO A 165 1.35 -8.43 -11.52
C PRO A 165 0.78 -8.60 -12.94
N ALA A 166 0.98 -9.78 -13.50
CA ALA A 166 0.43 -10.15 -14.81
C ALA A 166 -0.36 -11.45 -14.68
N VAL A 167 -1.62 -11.41 -15.14
CA VAL A 167 -2.54 -12.55 -15.16
C VAL A 167 -2.63 -13.13 -16.58
N GLU A 168 -2.97 -14.43 -16.70
CA GLU A 168 -2.99 -15.10 -18.00
C GLU A 168 -4.16 -14.66 -18.87
N GLN A 169 -5.32 -14.40 -18.25
CA GLN A 169 -6.50 -13.94 -18.94
C GLN A 169 -6.59 -12.42 -18.89
N ASN A 170 -7.09 -11.82 -19.96
CA ASN A 170 -7.42 -10.40 -19.94
C ASN A 170 -8.52 -10.17 -18.88
N PRO A 171 -8.28 -9.34 -17.84
CA PRO A 171 -9.27 -9.15 -16.79
C PRO A 171 -10.63 -8.66 -17.32
N ALA A 172 -10.66 -7.86 -18.39
CA ALA A 172 -11.93 -7.40 -18.97
C ALA A 172 -12.76 -8.55 -19.54
N PHE A 173 -12.11 -9.58 -20.10
CA PHE A 173 -12.77 -10.80 -20.52
C PHE A 173 -13.33 -11.57 -19.32
N THR A 174 -12.54 -11.71 -18.24
CA THR A 174 -12.97 -12.38 -17.01
C THR A 174 -14.15 -11.69 -16.33
N PHE A 175 -14.12 -10.35 -16.20
CA PHE A 175 -15.22 -9.58 -15.61
C PHE A 175 -16.50 -9.70 -16.42
N THR A 176 -16.38 -9.64 -17.75
CA THR A 176 -17.51 -9.85 -18.66
C THR A 176 -18.08 -11.26 -18.48
N GLY A 177 -17.20 -12.25 -18.35
CA GLY A 177 -17.54 -13.65 -18.12
C GLY A 177 -18.27 -13.91 -16.81
N TRP A 178 -17.88 -13.23 -15.73
CA TRP A 178 -18.57 -13.32 -14.44
C TRP A 178 -19.99 -12.75 -14.50
N ILE A 179 -20.20 -11.67 -15.26
CA ILE A 179 -21.51 -11.01 -15.35
C ILE A 179 -22.46 -11.76 -16.29
N ASN A 180 -21.97 -12.28 -17.41
CA ASN A 180 -22.76 -13.05 -18.37
C ASN A 180 -22.78 -14.55 -18.10
N GLU A 181 -22.16 -14.98 -17.00
CA GLU A 181 -22.14 -16.38 -16.52
C GLU A 181 -21.42 -17.35 -17.47
N THR A 182 -20.53 -16.85 -18.33
CA THR A 182 -19.64 -17.72 -19.14
C THR A 182 -18.37 -18.15 -18.39
N ILE A 183 -18.07 -17.48 -17.28
CA ILE A 183 -16.99 -17.84 -16.35
C ILE A 183 -17.59 -17.84 -14.95
N ASP A 184 -17.32 -18.91 -14.20
CA ASP A 184 -17.77 -19.02 -12.82
C ASP A 184 -17.09 -17.95 -11.95
N LEU A 185 -17.91 -17.24 -11.17
CA LEU A 185 -17.43 -16.34 -10.13
C LEU A 185 -16.99 -17.20 -8.92
N PRO A 186 -15.82 -16.94 -8.30
CA PRO A 186 -15.42 -17.66 -7.09
C PRO A 186 -16.47 -17.55 -5.99
N ASP A 187 -16.68 -18.61 -5.19
CA ASP A 187 -17.68 -18.64 -4.11
C ASP A 187 -17.47 -17.52 -3.06
N VAL A 188 -16.22 -17.10 -2.88
CA VAL A 188 -15.83 -16.01 -1.97
C VAL A 188 -16.12 -14.62 -2.54
N ALA A 189 -16.48 -14.51 -3.81
CA ALA A 189 -16.70 -13.24 -4.49
C ALA A 189 -18.18 -13.03 -4.81
N VAL A 190 -18.65 -11.80 -4.57
CA VAL A 190 -20.01 -11.37 -4.90
C VAL A 190 -19.94 -10.13 -5.77
N LEU A 191 -20.70 -10.11 -6.87
CA LEU A 191 -20.84 -8.92 -7.71
C LEU A 191 -21.52 -7.80 -6.92
N GLY A 192 -20.93 -6.61 -6.98
CA GLY A 192 -21.54 -5.38 -6.48
C GLY A 192 -22.58 -4.82 -7.44
N ALA A 193 -22.89 -3.53 -7.30
CA ALA A 193 -23.92 -2.86 -8.09
C ALA A 193 -23.40 -1.88 -9.17
N ASP A 194 -22.08 -1.81 -9.34
CA ASP A 194 -21.43 -0.88 -10.27
C ASP A 194 -20.54 -1.65 -11.26
N CYS A 195 -20.64 -1.33 -12.55
CA CYS A 195 -19.68 -1.78 -13.56
C CYS A 195 -19.43 -0.69 -14.62
N TRP A 196 -18.27 -0.77 -15.27
CA TRP A 196 -17.87 0.09 -16.39
C TRP A 196 -17.67 -0.79 -17.59
N MET A 197 -18.27 -0.40 -18.71
CA MET A 197 -18.22 -1.12 -19.96
C MET A 197 -17.65 -0.22 -21.06
N ALA A 198 -16.84 -0.79 -21.92
CA ALA A 198 -16.31 -0.11 -23.10
C ALA A 198 -16.49 -1.02 -24.33
N ASP A 199 -16.83 -0.41 -25.45
CA ASP A 199 -16.66 -1.07 -26.74
C ASP A 199 -15.15 -1.21 -27.02
N PRO A 200 -14.65 -2.40 -27.42
CA PRO A 200 -13.22 -2.63 -27.64
C PRO A 200 -12.59 -1.83 -28.80
N SER A 201 -13.40 -1.21 -29.67
CA SER A 201 -12.92 -0.36 -30.76
C SER A 201 -12.36 0.98 -30.25
N GLU A 202 -11.43 1.58 -31.02
CA GLU A 202 -10.71 2.80 -30.62
C GLU A 202 -11.64 4.01 -30.38
N ASP A 203 -12.67 4.16 -31.21
CA ASP A 203 -13.72 5.19 -31.08
C ASP A 203 -14.98 4.67 -30.38
N GLY A 204 -14.86 3.56 -29.68
CA GLY A 204 -15.93 2.84 -29.02
C GLY A 204 -16.63 3.64 -27.90
N GLY A 205 -17.93 3.41 -27.74
CA GLY A 205 -18.72 3.99 -26.66
C GLY A 205 -18.29 3.48 -25.28
N LYS A 206 -18.53 4.29 -24.24
CA LYS A 206 -18.34 3.91 -22.83
C LYS A 206 -19.64 4.04 -22.07
N VAL A 207 -19.95 3.04 -21.26
CA VAL A 207 -21.16 2.97 -20.44
C VAL A 207 -20.75 2.70 -18.99
N ILE A 208 -21.43 3.36 -18.05
CA ILE A 208 -21.22 3.14 -16.61
C ILE A 208 -22.57 2.80 -16.01
N ALA A 209 -22.72 1.57 -15.52
CA ALA A 209 -23.85 1.13 -14.72
C ALA A 209 -23.52 1.38 -13.24
N ARG A 210 -24.44 2.02 -12.50
CA ARG A 210 -24.30 2.24 -11.05
C ARG A 210 -25.59 1.98 -10.32
N GLY A 211 -25.49 1.32 -9.17
CA GLY A 211 -26.66 0.96 -8.35
C GLY A 211 -27.64 0.03 -9.06
N LEU A 212 -27.16 -0.85 -9.94
CA LEU A 212 -27.97 -1.82 -10.68
C LEU A 212 -27.61 -3.24 -10.27
N ASP A 213 -28.56 -4.17 -10.44
CA ASP A 213 -28.21 -5.59 -10.47
C ASP A 213 -27.42 -5.85 -11.77
N LEU A 214 -26.16 -6.27 -11.62
CA LEU A 214 -25.28 -6.49 -12.76
C LEU A 214 -25.71 -7.66 -13.64
N LYS A 215 -26.60 -8.54 -13.16
CA LYS A 215 -27.18 -9.63 -13.95
C LYS A 215 -28.48 -9.25 -14.65
N ALA A 216 -28.95 -8.01 -14.50
CA ALA A 216 -30.18 -7.54 -15.13
C ALA A 216 -30.03 -7.38 -16.65
N ASP A 217 -31.17 -7.41 -17.36
CA ASP A 217 -31.21 -7.37 -18.82
C ASP A 217 -30.60 -6.09 -19.39
N GLU A 218 -30.68 -4.96 -18.69
CA GLU A 218 -30.06 -3.70 -19.12
C GLU A 218 -28.54 -3.82 -19.26
N VAL A 219 -27.88 -4.53 -18.34
CA VAL A 219 -26.43 -4.77 -18.41
C VAL A 219 -26.13 -5.82 -19.48
N ARG A 220 -26.90 -6.91 -19.54
CA ARG A 220 -26.73 -7.96 -20.55
C ARG A 220 -26.85 -7.43 -21.97
N ASN A 221 -27.81 -6.54 -22.25
CA ASN A 221 -27.98 -5.94 -23.57
C ASN A 221 -26.74 -5.18 -24.05
N HIS A 222 -25.99 -4.53 -23.14
CA HIS A 222 -24.72 -3.89 -23.50
C HIS A 222 -23.62 -4.91 -23.80
N LEU A 223 -23.56 -6.02 -23.06
CA LEU A 223 -22.59 -7.09 -23.30
C LEU A 223 -22.88 -7.82 -24.62
N ASP A 224 -24.16 -8.10 -24.91
CA ASP A 224 -24.62 -8.72 -26.16
C ASP A 224 -24.37 -7.82 -27.38
N ALA A 225 -24.35 -6.49 -27.17
CA ALA A 225 -23.94 -5.51 -28.17
C ALA A 225 -22.41 -5.46 -28.38
N GLY A 226 -21.63 -6.28 -27.67
CA GLY A 226 -20.18 -6.43 -27.83
C GLY A 226 -19.35 -5.59 -26.87
N MET A 227 -19.96 -4.89 -25.91
CA MET A 227 -19.18 -4.17 -24.89
C MET A 227 -18.50 -5.14 -23.91
N GLN A 228 -17.32 -4.76 -23.43
CA GLN A 228 -16.57 -5.49 -22.41
C GLN A 228 -16.53 -4.72 -21.10
N VAL A 229 -16.62 -5.45 -19.99
CA VAL A 229 -16.52 -4.88 -18.64
C VAL A 229 -15.07 -4.56 -18.34
N THR A 230 -14.71 -3.28 -18.24
CA THR A 230 -13.35 -2.80 -17.94
C THR A 230 -13.12 -2.54 -16.45
N LYS A 231 -14.21 -2.48 -15.67
CA LYS A 231 -14.15 -2.35 -14.21
C LYS A 231 -15.42 -2.91 -13.57
N VAL A 232 -15.28 -3.62 -12.46
CA VAL A 232 -16.39 -4.24 -11.75
C VAL A 232 -16.30 -3.99 -10.25
N ALA A 233 -17.44 -3.71 -9.61
CA ALA A 233 -17.53 -3.70 -8.16
C ALA A 233 -17.69 -5.11 -7.62
N LEU A 234 -16.95 -5.45 -6.57
CA LEU A 234 -16.95 -6.76 -5.93
C LEU A 234 -16.99 -6.59 -4.41
N THR A 235 -17.57 -7.59 -3.76
CA THR A 235 -17.37 -7.85 -2.33
C THR A 235 -16.68 -9.21 -2.20
N TRP A 236 -15.63 -9.28 -1.39
CA TRP A 236 -14.82 -10.48 -1.19
C TRP A 236 -14.94 -10.94 0.27
N ASP A 237 -15.32 -12.20 0.44
CA ASP A 237 -15.50 -12.91 1.71
C ASP A 237 -16.37 -12.13 2.72
N ASP A 238 -17.34 -11.35 2.23
CA ASP A 238 -18.15 -10.38 2.99
C ASP A 238 -17.36 -9.33 3.81
N ASN A 239 -16.03 -9.31 3.67
CA ASN A 239 -15.10 -8.55 4.48
C ASN A 239 -14.54 -7.33 3.75
N VAL A 240 -14.43 -7.36 2.43
CA VAL A 240 -13.87 -6.24 1.65
C VAL A 240 -14.68 -5.96 0.41
N SER A 241 -15.21 -4.74 0.30
CA SER A 241 -15.82 -4.25 -0.94
C SER A 241 -14.88 -3.28 -1.67
N PHE A 242 -14.79 -3.41 -2.99
CA PHE A 242 -13.92 -2.60 -3.84
C PHE A 242 -14.40 -2.57 -5.28
N CYS A 243 -13.76 -1.74 -6.11
CA CYS A 243 -13.88 -1.80 -7.56
C CYS A 243 -12.53 -2.17 -8.18
N LEU A 244 -12.52 -3.25 -8.95
CA LEU A 244 -11.35 -3.76 -9.67
C LEU A 244 -11.42 -3.36 -11.14
N ASP A 245 -10.36 -2.74 -11.65
CA ASP A 245 -10.23 -2.44 -13.08
C ASP A 245 -9.33 -3.44 -13.83
N ASP A 246 -9.38 -3.34 -15.16
CA ASP A 246 -8.63 -4.17 -16.09
C ASP A 246 -7.10 -3.98 -16.06
N THR A 247 -6.62 -2.97 -15.33
CA THR A 247 -5.20 -2.77 -14.99
C THR A 247 -4.82 -3.36 -13.64
N LEU A 248 -5.70 -4.18 -13.05
CA LEU A 248 -5.58 -4.74 -11.70
C LEU A 248 -5.53 -3.68 -10.59
N ALA A 249 -6.05 -2.48 -10.84
CA ALA A 249 -6.19 -1.48 -9.78
C ALA A 249 -7.41 -1.81 -8.93
N ILE A 250 -7.20 -1.89 -7.63
CA ILE A 250 -8.27 -2.02 -6.66
C ILE A 250 -8.53 -0.62 -6.09
N THR A 251 -9.76 -0.14 -6.23
CA THR A 251 -10.14 1.22 -5.81
C THR A 251 -11.39 1.19 -4.95
N ARG A 252 -11.61 2.26 -4.17
CA ARG A 252 -12.76 2.35 -3.25
C ARG A 252 -12.85 1.19 -2.26
N VAL A 253 -11.69 0.73 -1.78
CA VAL A 253 -11.60 -0.33 -0.77
C VAL A 253 -12.34 0.11 0.49
N LYS A 254 -13.23 -0.75 0.97
CA LYS A 254 -13.93 -0.61 2.24
C LYS A 254 -13.89 -1.96 2.95
N PHE A 255 -13.37 -1.94 4.16
CA PHE A 255 -13.40 -3.10 5.06
C PHE A 255 -14.76 -3.16 5.76
N GLY A 256 -15.23 -4.39 6.01
CA GLY A 256 -16.48 -4.72 6.67
C GLY A 256 -16.52 -4.25 8.11
N ASP A 257 -17.72 -4.28 8.71
CA ASP A 257 -17.94 -3.70 10.03
C ASP A 257 -17.23 -4.48 11.15
N THR A 258 -17.08 -5.79 11.02
CA THR A 258 -16.31 -6.63 11.96
C THR A 258 -14.88 -6.11 12.19
N LEU A 259 -14.17 -5.70 11.13
CA LEU A 259 -12.82 -5.14 11.26
C LEU A 259 -12.81 -3.75 11.91
N LYS A 260 -13.89 -2.98 11.75
CA LYS A 260 -14.02 -1.67 12.40
C LYS A 260 -14.32 -1.83 13.89
N ASP A 261 -15.22 -2.75 14.23
CA ASP A 261 -15.59 -3.03 15.62
C ASP A 261 -14.36 -3.47 16.43
N GLN A 262 -13.54 -4.37 15.88
CA GLN A 262 -12.26 -4.79 16.48
C GLN A 262 -11.29 -3.62 16.71
N LEU A 263 -11.30 -2.62 15.83
CA LEU A 263 -10.45 -1.44 15.97
C LEU A 263 -10.99 -0.47 17.03
N ASP A 264 -12.31 -0.40 17.19
CA ASP A 264 -12.98 0.43 18.18
C ASP A 264 -12.80 -0.11 19.61
N ASP A 265 -12.60 -1.43 19.78
CA ASP A 265 -12.25 -2.07 21.05
C ASP A 265 -10.84 -1.71 21.57
N VAL A 266 -9.96 -1.19 20.71
CA VAL A 266 -8.67 -0.65 21.14
C VAL A 266 -8.88 0.68 21.85
N ASP A 267 -8.15 0.92 22.95
CA ASP A 267 -8.24 2.16 23.73
C ASP A 267 -8.14 3.42 22.85
N ALA A 268 -9.14 4.29 22.92
CA ALA A 268 -9.25 5.51 22.13
C ALA A 268 -8.13 6.51 22.39
N ASP A 269 -7.52 6.47 23.58
CA ASP A 269 -6.44 7.37 23.97
C ASP A 269 -5.05 6.89 23.47
N ASP A 270 -4.97 5.68 22.90
CA ASP A 270 -3.74 5.13 22.32
C ASP A 270 -3.77 5.13 20.79
N ALA A 271 -3.59 6.32 20.20
CA ALA A 271 -3.57 6.51 18.75
C ALA A 271 -2.51 5.66 18.02
N LEU A 272 -1.41 5.33 18.69
CA LEU A 272 -0.37 4.45 18.13
C LEU A 272 -0.84 2.99 18.12
N ALA A 273 -1.43 2.49 19.21
CA ALA A 273 -1.99 1.15 19.25
C ALA A 273 -3.13 0.97 18.24
N LYS A 274 -4.02 1.97 18.09
CA LYS A 274 -5.05 1.97 17.05
C LYS A 274 -4.46 1.94 15.64
N PHE A 275 -3.38 2.68 15.41
CA PHE A 275 -2.74 2.65 14.10
C PHE A 275 -2.15 1.27 13.79
N ASP A 276 -1.40 0.72 14.72
CA ASP A 276 -0.75 -0.60 14.64
C ASP A 276 -1.77 -1.72 14.40
N ALA A 277 -2.81 -1.79 15.24
CA ALA A 277 -3.90 -2.76 15.08
C ALA A 277 -4.59 -2.63 13.72
N GLY A 278 -4.92 -1.40 13.31
CA GLY A 278 -5.55 -1.16 12.01
C GLY A 278 -4.66 -1.53 10.82
N PHE A 279 -3.34 -1.31 10.93
CA PHE A 279 -2.39 -1.72 9.90
C PHE A 279 -2.29 -3.25 9.81
N CYS A 280 -2.14 -3.96 10.93
CA CYS A 280 -2.13 -5.42 10.98
C CYS A 280 -3.40 -6.05 10.39
N LEU A 281 -4.58 -5.56 10.80
CA LEU A 281 -5.87 -6.04 10.29
C LEU A 281 -5.96 -5.88 8.77
N MET A 282 -5.57 -4.71 8.28
CA MET A 282 -5.57 -4.40 6.86
C MET A 282 -4.62 -5.31 6.07
N THR A 283 -3.38 -5.50 6.53
CA THR A 283 -2.40 -6.30 5.77
C THR A 283 -2.76 -7.77 5.76
N LEU A 284 -3.27 -8.32 6.87
CA LEU A 284 -3.78 -9.69 6.94
C LEU A 284 -4.93 -9.93 5.95
N GLU A 285 -5.84 -8.97 5.83
CA GLU A 285 -6.97 -9.09 4.91
C GLU A 285 -6.52 -9.01 3.44
N LEU A 286 -5.62 -8.08 3.12
CA LEU A 286 -5.04 -7.98 1.78
C LEU A 286 -4.16 -9.18 1.42
N GLU A 287 -3.43 -9.75 2.38
CA GLU A 287 -2.61 -10.95 2.23
C GLU A 287 -3.45 -12.17 1.82
N ARG A 288 -4.65 -12.31 2.36
CA ARG A 288 -5.61 -13.35 1.95
C ARG A 288 -6.25 -13.06 0.60
N MET A 289 -6.74 -11.83 0.40
CA MET A 289 -7.53 -11.45 -0.77
C MET A 289 -6.70 -11.40 -2.05
N ILE A 290 -5.50 -10.81 -2.03
CA ILE A 290 -4.73 -10.53 -3.25
C ILE A 290 -4.36 -11.80 -4.04
N PRO A 291 -3.76 -12.85 -3.43
CA PRO A 291 -3.41 -14.06 -4.16
C PRO A 291 -4.63 -14.76 -4.74
N ALA A 292 -5.72 -14.89 -3.97
CA ALA A 292 -6.95 -15.53 -4.40
C ALA A 292 -7.65 -14.74 -5.52
N LEU A 293 -7.59 -13.41 -5.47
CA LEU A 293 -8.10 -12.54 -6.54
C LEU A 293 -7.29 -12.70 -7.83
N LEU A 294 -5.96 -12.75 -7.75
CA LEU A 294 -5.11 -12.96 -8.93
C LEU A 294 -5.35 -14.36 -9.54
N GLU A 295 -5.52 -15.38 -8.70
CA GLU A 295 -5.87 -16.73 -9.15
C GLU A 295 -7.22 -16.77 -9.87
N ALA A 296 -8.24 -16.08 -9.33
CA ALA A 296 -9.56 -15.95 -9.96
C ALA A 296 -9.54 -15.26 -11.34
N LEU A 297 -8.49 -14.50 -11.64
CA LEU A 297 -8.29 -13.81 -12.93
C LEU A 297 -7.48 -14.64 -13.94
N GLY A 298 -7.41 -15.96 -13.74
CA GLY A 298 -6.74 -16.87 -14.68
C GLY A 298 -5.37 -17.36 -14.24
N GLY A 299 -5.08 -17.39 -12.94
CA GLY A 299 -3.96 -18.16 -12.38
C GLY A 299 -2.69 -17.40 -11.96
N LYS A 300 -1.62 -18.16 -11.67
CA LYS A 300 -0.40 -17.70 -10.98
C LYS A 300 0.26 -16.52 -11.70
N ASP A 301 0.47 -15.43 -10.96
CA ASP A 301 1.18 -14.23 -11.40
C ASP A 301 2.53 -14.58 -12.06
N ARG A 302 2.65 -14.28 -13.36
CA ARG A 302 3.87 -14.55 -14.15
C ARG A 302 4.95 -13.49 -13.97
N SER A 303 4.68 -12.42 -13.20
CA SER A 303 5.66 -11.36 -12.97
C SER A 303 6.75 -11.75 -11.96
N ALA A 304 6.57 -12.82 -11.20
CA ALA A 304 7.62 -13.38 -10.35
C ALA A 304 8.61 -14.21 -11.21
N ILE A 305 9.88 -13.84 -11.25
CA ILE A 305 10.92 -14.76 -11.73
C ILE A 305 11.15 -15.75 -10.60
N VAL A 306 10.68 -16.99 -10.78
CA VAL A 306 11.11 -18.11 -9.96
C VAL A 306 12.47 -18.53 -10.53
N GLU A 307 13.57 -18.11 -9.91
CA GLU A 307 14.82 -18.85 -10.05
C GLU A 307 14.65 -20.14 -9.25
N ASP A 308 14.06 -21.15 -9.91
CA ASP A 308 14.23 -22.59 -9.69
C ASP A 308 13.13 -23.33 -10.47
N ASP A 309 13.41 -23.63 -11.74
CA ASP A 309 12.78 -24.75 -12.44
C ASP A 309 13.75 -25.94 -12.38
N PRO A 310 13.59 -26.89 -11.43
CA PRO A 310 14.46 -28.06 -11.31
C PRO A 310 14.05 -29.19 -12.27
N LEU A 311 13.46 -28.91 -13.43
CA LEU A 311 13.15 -29.92 -14.44
C LEU A 311 14.34 -30.28 -15.35
N VAL A 312 15.57 -30.35 -14.82
CA VAL A 312 16.64 -31.16 -15.41
C VAL A 312 17.61 -31.61 -14.30
N ILE A 313 17.47 -32.85 -13.83
CA ILE A 313 18.51 -33.86 -13.56
C ILE A 313 17.81 -34.99 -12.81
N GLY A 314 17.64 -36.14 -13.48
CA GLY A 314 17.24 -37.36 -12.82
C GLY A 314 18.42 -37.98 -12.09
N VAL A 315 18.23 -38.37 -10.82
CA VAL A 315 18.83 -39.56 -10.20
C VAL A 315 17.92 -40.03 -9.05
N ASP A 316 17.54 -41.30 -9.17
CA ASP A 316 17.11 -42.34 -8.22
C ASP A 316 16.69 -42.06 -6.77
N MET A 317 15.58 -42.74 -6.47
CA MET A 317 14.98 -43.18 -5.21
C MET A 317 15.98 -43.67 -4.13
N ALA A 318 15.78 -43.28 -2.87
CA ALA A 318 15.66 -44.21 -1.73
C ALA A 318 15.36 -43.51 -0.36
N SER A 319 14.34 -44.05 0.33
CA SER A 319 14.12 -44.16 1.80
C SER A 319 13.94 -42.90 2.67
N GLY A 320 12.77 -42.82 3.34
CA GLY A 320 12.45 -41.89 4.43
C GLY A 320 12.94 -42.36 5.82
N PRO A 321 12.20 -42.04 6.89
CA PRO A 321 12.25 -40.75 7.60
C PRO A 321 12.80 -40.93 9.02
N ASP A 322 13.32 -39.87 9.65
CA ASP A 322 13.42 -39.84 11.11
C ASP A 322 13.25 -38.43 11.69
N THR A 323 12.30 -38.37 12.61
CA THR A 323 11.91 -37.21 13.41
C THR A 323 12.75 -37.13 14.67
N SER A 324 13.41 -36.00 14.96
CA SER A 324 13.54 -35.47 16.33
C SER A 324 14.32 -34.14 16.39
N ALA A 325 13.82 -33.28 17.29
CA ALA A 325 14.52 -32.16 17.94
C ALA A 325 14.89 -30.93 17.09
N VAL A 326 13.95 -29.99 16.98
CA VAL A 326 14.27 -28.57 16.70
C VAL A 326 14.70 -27.92 18.03
N MET A 327 16.00 -27.67 18.19
CA MET A 327 16.52 -26.74 19.19
C MET A 327 16.36 -25.31 18.65
N PRO A 328 16.06 -24.30 19.49
CA PRO A 328 15.93 -22.93 19.03
C PRO A 328 17.31 -22.38 18.63
N VAL A 329 17.36 -21.76 17.45
CA VAL A 329 18.53 -21.09 16.90
C VAL A 329 18.81 -19.83 17.74
N HIS A 330 19.89 -19.85 18.52
CA HIS A 330 20.50 -18.63 19.02
C HIS A 330 21.29 -17.96 17.89
N GLY A 331 20.70 -16.93 17.29
CA GLY A 331 21.43 -16.00 16.42
C GLY A 331 22.15 -14.94 17.25
N GLU A 332 23.46 -14.79 17.04
CA GLU A 332 24.24 -13.64 17.52
C GLU A 332 23.60 -12.33 17.02
N GLY A 333 23.00 -11.57 17.93
CA GLY A 333 22.22 -10.36 17.61
C GLY A 333 20.97 -10.14 18.47
N ALA A 334 20.68 -11.02 19.44
CA ALA A 334 19.55 -10.84 20.36
C ALA A 334 19.63 -9.48 21.08
N ASP A 335 18.54 -8.70 20.98
CA ASP A 335 18.42 -7.41 21.65
C ASP A 335 18.65 -7.59 23.16
N PRO A 336 19.51 -6.79 23.82
CA PRO A 336 19.80 -6.93 25.25
C PRO A 336 18.56 -6.89 26.14
N LEU A 337 17.48 -6.23 25.68
CA LEU A 337 16.22 -6.10 26.41
C LEU A 337 15.28 -7.30 26.19
N TYR A 338 15.64 -8.29 25.38
CA TYR A 338 14.77 -9.40 25.03
C TYR A 338 14.28 -10.18 26.27
N LEU A 339 15.19 -10.53 27.19
CA LEU A 339 14.82 -11.25 28.42
C LEU A 339 13.89 -10.42 29.31
N GLU A 340 14.15 -9.12 29.42
CA GLU A 340 13.30 -8.21 30.19
C GLU A 340 11.91 -8.04 29.53
N ALA A 341 11.86 -8.00 28.19
CA ALA A 341 10.63 -7.94 27.42
C ALA A 341 9.77 -9.20 27.60
N VAL A 342 10.39 -10.39 27.64
CA VAL A 342 9.70 -11.65 28.00
C VAL A 342 9.06 -11.52 29.39
N GLN A 343 9.80 -11.02 30.37
CA GLN A 343 9.30 -10.86 31.74
C GLN A 343 8.13 -9.86 31.80
N LEU A 344 8.27 -8.69 31.18
CA LEU A 344 7.22 -7.67 31.15
C LEU A 344 5.93 -8.22 30.53
N VAL A 345 6.02 -8.86 29.37
CA VAL A 345 4.85 -9.35 28.64
C VAL A 345 4.17 -10.50 29.39
N THR A 346 4.95 -11.39 30.02
CA THR A 346 4.40 -12.48 30.84
C THR A 346 3.77 -12.01 32.15
N GLU A 347 4.31 -10.96 32.79
CA GLU A 347 3.77 -10.38 34.02
C GLU A 347 2.50 -9.53 33.76
N THR A 348 2.56 -8.65 32.76
CA THR A 348 1.46 -7.71 32.46
C THR A 348 0.34 -8.34 31.67
N ARG A 349 0.58 -9.50 31.03
CA ARG A 349 -0.33 -10.15 30.07
C ARG A 349 -0.76 -9.24 28.92
N ARG A 350 0.03 -8.19 28.64
CA ARG A 350 -0.20 -7.25 27.54
C ARG A 350 0.91 -7.41 26.51
N ALA A 351 0.55 -7.84 25.31
CA ALA A 351 1.47 -8.00 24.19
C ALA A 351 1.15 -6.96 23.10
N SER A 352 1.53 -5.70 23.34
CA SER A 352 1.49 -4.66 22.32
C SER A 352 2.85 -3.98 22.14
N VAL A 353 3.20 -3.58 20.92
CA VAL A 353 4.44 -2.86 20.63
C VAL A 353 4.54 -1.58 21.48
N SER A 354 3.42 -0.86 21.65
CA SER A 354 3.36 0.35 22.48
C SER A 354 3.64 0.09 23.97
N SER A 355 3.25 -1.07 24.51
CA SER A 355 3.51 -1.45 25.90
C SER A 355 5.01 -1.67 26.15
N ILE A 356 5.68 -2.39 25.25
CA ILE A 356 7.14 -2.61 25.29
C ILE A 356 7.87 -1.28 25.11
N GLN A 357 7.44 -0.46 24.14
CA GLN A 357 8.01 0.86 23.89
C GLN A 357 7.98 1.76 25.14
N ARG A 358 6.82 1.86 25.81
CA ARG A 358 6.65 2.70 27.00
C ARG A 358 7.40 2.17 28.21
N ALA A 359 7.40 0.85 28.42
CA ALA A 359 8.07 0.22 29.55
C ALA A 359 9.58 0.38 29.50
N PHE A 360 10.19 0.14 28.33
CA PHE A 360 11.65 0.20 28.16
C PHE A 360 12.16 1.56 27.66
N LYS A 361 11.26 2.52 27.38
CA LYS A 361 11.59 3.85 26.82
C LYS A 361 12.46 3.76 25.57
N ILE A 362 12.14 2.81 24.70
CA ILE A 362 12.84 2.56 23.43
C ILE A 362 12.05 3.13 22.25
N GLY A 363 12.68 3.19 21.08
CA GLY A 363 11.99 3.54 19.83
C GLY A 363 10.98 2.46 19.42
N PHE A 364 9.93 2.85 18.67
CA PHE A 364 8.83 1.97 18.30
C PHE A 364 9.31 0.76 17.47
N ASN A 365 10.16 0.97 16.45
CA ASN A 365 10.75 -0.15 15.67
C ASN A 365 11.53 -1.17 16.53
N ARG A 366 12.32 -0.72 17.52
CA ARG A 366 13.02 -1.63 18.43
C ARG A 366 12.04 -2.45 19.28
N ALA A 367 10.95 -1.83 19.72
CA ALA A 367 9.85 -2.53 20.39
C ALA A 367 9.12 -3.51 19.45
N GLY A 368 8.98 -3.16 18.17
CA GLY A 368 8.42 -4.01 17.12
C GLY A 368 9.27 -5.27 16.89
N ASN A 369 10.57 -5.11 16.71
CA ASN A 369 11.49 -6.24 16.58
C ASN A 369 11.51 -7.14 17.82
N LEU A 370 11.42 -6.55 19.02
CA LEU A 370 11.26 -7.31 20.26
C LEU A 370 9.94 -8.10 20.23
N MET A 371 8.85 -7.53 19.74
CA MET A 371 7.57 -8.24 19.60
C MET A 371 7.65 -9.38 18.57
N ASP A 372 8.25 -9.13 17.41
CA ASP A 372 8.44 -10.16 16.38
C ASP A 372 9.35 -11.29 16.89
N ALA A 373 10.38 -10.96 17.68
CA ALA A 373 11.21 -11.95 18.35
C ALA A 373 10.44 -12.76 19.41
N LEU A 374 9.56 -12.13 20.19
CA LEU A 374 8.69 -12.82 21.15
C LEU A 374 7.72 -13.77 20.44
N GLU A 375 7.19 -13.38 19.28
CA GLU A 375 6.33 -14.23 18.44
C GLU A 375 7.11 -15.42 17.89
N ALA A 376 8.27 -15.17 17.28
CA ALA A 376 9.13 -16.21 16.70
C ALA A 376 9.59 -17.26 17.74
N ASN A 377 9.72 -16.87 19.00
CA ASN A 377 10.08 -17.75 20.12
C ASN A 377 8.87 -18.35 20.86
N GLY A 378 7.64 -18.13 20.36
CA GLY A 378 6.43 -18.71 20.93
C GLY A 378 6.02 -18.14 22.30
N ILE A 379 6.50 -16.95 22.65
CA ILE A 379 6.13 -16.27 23.91
C ILE A 379 4.78 -15.57 23.77
N VAL A 380 4.52 -15.03 22.58
CA VAL A 380 3.25 -14.42 22.19
C VAL A 380 2.71 -15.11 20.95
N SER A 381 1.40 -15.09 20.78
CA SER A 381 0.75 -15.58 19.57
C SER A 381 1.12 -14.68 18.38
N PRO A 382 0.98 -15.21 17.15
CA PRO A 382 0.82 -14.36 15.99
C PRO A 382 -0.30 -13.35 16.21
N CYS A 383 -0.24 -12.24 15.48
CA CYS A 383 -1.31 -11.26 15.49
C CYS A 383 -2.62 -11.96 15.09
N ALA A 384 -3.59 -11.98 16.00
CA ALA A 384 -4.88 -12.56 15.72
C ALA A 384 -5.66 -11.70 14.72
N HIS A 385 -6.74 -12.27 14.20
CA HIS A 385 -7.68 -11.61 13.28
C HIS A 385 -8.32 -10.33 13.82
N ASN A 386 -8.14 -10.00 15.11
CA ASN A 386 -8.59 -8.78 15.78
C ASN A 386 -7.45 -7.80 16.11
N GLY A 387 -6.23 -8.03 15.59
CA GLY A 387 -5.07 -7.19 15.88
C GLY A 387 -4.42 -7.46 17.24
N ALA A 388 -5.03 -8.29 18.10
CA ALA A 388 -4.50 -8.61 19.42
C ALA A 388 -3.48 -9.75 19.36
N ARG A 389 -2.52 -9.72 20.28
CA ARG A 389 -1.57 -10.81 20.52
C ARG A 389 -1.82 -11.37 21.92
N GLU A 390 -1.91 -12.69 22.03
CA GLU A 390 -2.08 -13.38 23.30
C GLU A 390 -0.73 -13.86 23.83
N VAL A 391 -0.53 -13.77 25.15
CA VAL A 391 0.70 -14.28 25.76
C VAL A 391 0.56 -15.79 26.01
N LEU A 392 1.36 -16.58 25.31
CA LEU A 392 1.27 -18.05 25.30
C LEU A 392 1.99 -18.67 26.50
N THR A 393 3.01 -17.99 27.04
CA THR A 393 3.79 -18.50 28.19
C THR A 393 3.08 -18.25 29.52
N PRO A 394 3.09 -19.23 30.46
CA PRO A 394 2.56 -19.03 31.81
C PRO A 394 3.34 -17.95 32.58
N LYS A 395 2.64 -17.27 33.51
CA LYS A 395 3.23 -16.25 34.37
C LYS A 395 4.41 -16.85 35.15
N PRO A 396 5.58 -16.19 35.21
CA PRO A 396 6.71 -16.67 36.01
C PRO A 396 6.25 -16.90 37.46
N ALA A 397 6.47 -18.11 37.97
CA ALA A 397 6.13 -18.46 39.34
C ALA A 397 6.93 -17.53 40.27
N ALA A 398 6.23 -16.88 41.20
CA ALA A 398 6.90 -16.05 42.20
C ALA A 398 7.87 -16.94 42.99
N ALA A 399 9.17 -16.65 42.90
CA ALA A 399 10.16 -17.29 43.75
C ALA A 399 9.80 -16.95 45.20
N THR A 400 9.24 -17.92 45.93
CA THR A 400 9.20 -17.89 47.39
C THR A 400 10.64 -17.84 47.89
N ALA A 401 10.91 -16.79 48.68
CA ALA A 401 12.19 -16.45 49.28
C ALA A 401 12.84 -17.58 50.09
#